data_AF-A0A1U7SIN8-F1
#
_entry.id   AF-A0A1U7SIN8-F1
#
_cell.length_a   1.000
_cell.length_b   1.000
_cell.length_c   1.000
_cell.angle_alpha   90.00
_cell.angle_beta   90.00
_cell.angle_gamma   90.00
#
_symmetry.space_group_name_H-M   'P 1'
#
loop_
_entity.id
_entity.type
_entity.pdbx_description
1 polymer ?
#
loop_
_entity_poly.entity_id
_entity_poly.type
_entity_poly.pdbx_seq_one_letter_code
_entity_poly.pdbx_strand_id
1 'polypeptide(L)'
;NRCEVNIDECISVPCLNNGSCIDDINSFKCHCKSGFIGTNCETNADECLSEPCLHGSCIDHIDGYRCTCEAGWTSFRCEINVNECESAPCINGGSCQDLVSAFVCICLSGYTGAFCEVDIDVCSEPSLNSTLCFNGGICVDGPGRTFYCRSVGMFIYNCFS
;
A
#
# COMPACT_ATOMS: atom_id res chain seq x y z
N ASN A 1 -51.07 -50.56 20.49
CA ASN A 1 -50.05 -49.97 21.38
C ASN A 1 -48.69 -50.01 20.69
N ARG A 2 -48.33 -48.93 19.99
CA ARG A 2 -46.95 -48.71 19.58
C ARG A 2 -46.30 -47.94 20.74
N CYS A 3 -45.51 -48.64 21.55
CA CYS A 3 -44.62 -48.00 22.50
C CYS A 3 -43.39 -47.61 21.70
N GLU A 4 -43.41 -46.42 21.10
CA GLU A 4 -42.21 -45.81 20.54
C GLU A 4 -41.40 -45.33 21.75
N VAL A 5 -40.47 -46.16 22.21
CA VAL A 5 -39.51 -45.77 23.25
C VAL A 5 -38.57 -44.78 22.58
N ASN A 6 -38.64 -43.49 22.96
CA ASN A 6 -37.62 -42.54 22.50
C ASN A 6 -36.27 -42.97 23.07
N ILE A 7 -35.31 -43.22 22.20
CA ILE A 7 -33.95 -43.55 22.58
C ILE A 7 -33.22 -42.21 22.69
N ASP A 8 -32.53 -41.94 23.80
CA ASP A 8 -31.72 -40.72 23.90
C ASP A 8 -30.50 -40.85 22.99
N GLU A 9 -30.58 -40.26 21.79
CA GLU A 9 -29.50 -40.32 20.80
C GLU A 9 -28.27 -39.48 21.22
N CYS A 10 -28.43 -38.55 22.16
CA CYS A 10 -27.34 -37.70 22.66
C CYS A 10 -26.34 -38.43 23.57
N ILE A 11 -26.68 -39.61 24.09
CA ILE A 11 -25.75 -40.47 24.85
C ILE A 11 -24.51 -40.82 24.03
N SER A 12 -24.64 -40.89 22.70
CA SER A 12 -23.52 -41.18 21.79
C SER A 12 -22.57 -39.99 21.57
N VAL A 13 -22.89 -38.81 22.12
CA VAL A 13 -22.17 -37.54 21.92
C VAL A 13 -21.95 -37.23 20.43
N PRO A 14 -23.03 -37.16 19.63
CA PRO A 14 -22.91 -37.06 18.17
C PRO A 14 -22.44 -35.68 17.69
N CYS A 15 -22.62 -34.62 18.49
CA CYS A 15 -22.25 -33.25 18.14
C CYS A 15 -20.77 -32.99 18.39
N LEU A 16 -20.03 -32.72 17.32
CA LEU A 16 -18.61 -32.42 17.32
C LEU A 16 -18.35 -30.95 17.67
N ASN A 17 -17.07 -30.57 17.77
CA ASN A 17 -16.61 -29.20 17.98
C ASN A 17 -17.31 -28.47 19.14
N ASN A 18 -17.60 -29.24 20.20
CA ASN A 18 -18.22 -28.76 21.42
C ASN A 18 -19.64 -28.18 21.20
N GLY A 19 -20.34 -28.64 20.16
CA GLY A 19 -21.76 -28.38 19.93
C GLY A 19 -22.65 -29.03 21.00
N SER A 20 -23.82 -28.45 21.23
CA SER A 20 -24.79 -28.97 22.21
C SER A 20 -25.78 -29.90 21.54
N CYS A 21 -25.91 -31.13 22.06
CA CYS A 21 -26.88 -32.10 21.56
C CYS A 21 -28.25 -31.90 22.20
N ILE A 22 -29.29 -31.96 21.38
CA ILE A 22 -30.70 -31.97 21.81
C ILE A 22 -31.35 -33.22 21.26
N ASP A 23 -31.90 -34.04 22.17
CA ASP A 23 -32.70 -35.23 21.86
C ASP A 23 -34.03 -34.82 21.20
N ASP A 24 -34.42 -35.54 20.14
CA ASP A 24 -35.67 -35.36 19.40
C ASP A 24 -36.33 -36.75 19.21
N ILE A 25 -37.49 -36.82 18.56
CA ILE A 25 -38.19 -38.10 18.40
C ILE A 25 -37.50 -38.96 17.34
N ASN A 26 -36.89 -40.08 17.76
CA ASN A 26 -36.08 -40.98 16.92
C ASN A 26 -34.95 -40.26 16.14
N SER A 27 -34.43 -39.16 16.67
CA SER A 27 -33.39 -38.35 16.04
C SER A 27 -32.79 -37.37 17.05
N PHE A 28 -31.69 -36.71 16.67
CA PHE A 28 -31.09 -35.63 17.47
C PHE A 28 -30.89 -34.38 16.62
N LYS A 29 -30.70 -33.25 17.29
CA LYS A 29 -30.24 -31.99 16.67
C LYS A 29 -29.02 -31.46 17.39
N CYS A 30 -28.05 -30.99 16.63
CA CYS A 30 -26.90 -30.29 17.18
C CYS A 30 -27.08 -28.77 17.07
N HIS A 31 -26.93 -28.08 18.19
CA HIS A 31 -26.68 -26.65 18.22
C HIS A 31 -25.18 -26.42 18.14
N CYS A 32 -24.72 -26.03 16.96
CA CYS A 32 -23.32 -25.75 16.71
C CYS A 32 -22.89 -24.46 17.40
N LYS A 33 -21.64 -24.46 17.87
CA LYS A 33 -20.98 -23.21 18.25
C LYS A 33 -20.73 -22.37 17.00
N SER A 34 -20.56 -21.06 17.19
CA SER A 34 -20.16 -20.14 16.13
C SER A 34 -18.91 -20.64 15.42
N GLY A 35 -18.85 -20.45 14.10
CA GLY A 35 -17.79 -20.98 13.24
C GLY A 35 -17.97 -22.44 12.78
N PHE A 36 -18.97 -23.19 13.27
CA PHE A 36 -19.20 -24.57 12.82
C PHE A 36 -20.57 -24.78 12.20
N ILE A 37 -20.60 -25.60 11.15
CA ILE A 37 -21.80 -26.01 10.40
C ILE A 37 -21.81 -27.53 10.16
N GLY A 38 -22.90 -28.03 9.58
CA GLY A 38 -23.13 -29.45 9.37
C GLY A 38 -24.09 -30.05 10.38
N THR A 39 -24.57 -31.27 10.11
CA THR A 39 -25.58 -31.94 10.96
C THR A 39 -25.03 -32.24 12.36
N ASN A 40 -23.74 -32.54 12.44
CA ASN A 40 -23.02 -32.87 13.67
C ASN A 40 -22.02 -31.77 14.05
N CYS A 41 -22.11 -30.57 13.46
CA CYS A 41 -21.15 -29.48 13.65
C CYS A 41 -19.73 -29.85 13.25
N GLU A 42 -19.57 -30.73 12.27
CA GLU A 42 -18.31 -31.34 11.84
C GLU A 42 -17.46 -30.45 10.95
N THR A 43 -18.07 -29.43 10.34
CA THR A 43 -17.44 -28.59 9.30
C THR A 43 -17.16 -27.21 9.85
N ASN A 44 -15.94 -26.69 9.66
CA ASN A 44 -15.67 -25.26 9.87
C ASN A 44 -16.44 -24.47 8.80
N ALA A 45 -17.19 -23.46 9.20
CA ALA A 45 -17.78 -22.53 8.25
C ALA A 45 -16.64 -21.82 7.52
N ASP A 46 -16.70 -21.75 6.20
CA ASP A 46 -15.69 -21.04 5.40
C ASP A 46 -16.15 -19.61 5.18
N GLU A 47 -15.63 -18.67 5.97
CA GLU A 47 -15.98 -17.26 5.86
C GLU A 47 -15.41 -16.60 4.59
N CYS A 48 -14.40 -17.22 3.95
CA CYS A 48 -13.78 -16.72 2.74
C CYS A 48 -14.66 -16.87 1.50
N LEU A 49 -15.70 -17.70 1.52
CA LEU A 49 -16.67 -17.84 0.42
C LEU A 49 -17.40 -16.53 0.08
N SER A 50 -17.43 -15.57 1.00
CA SER A 50 -18.00 -14.24 0.78
C SER A 50 -17.05 -13.23 0.11
N GLU A 51 -15.83 -13.67 -0.23
CA GLU A 51 -14.75 -12.84 -0.77
C GLU A 51 -14.53 -11.55 0.03
N PRO A 52 -14.27 -11.65 1.35
CA PRO A 52 -14.27 -10.47 2.20
C PRO A 52 -13.07 -9.54 1.97
N CYS A 53 -11.94 -10.06 1.49
CA CYS A 53 -10.70 -9.33 1.23
C CYS A 53 -10.75 -8.65 -0.15
N LEU A 54 -10.57 -7.33 -0.24
CA LEU A 54 -10.65 -6.61 -1.52
C LEU A 54 -9.37 -6.72 -2.35
N HIS A 55 -8.21 -6.46 -1.73
CA HIS A 55 -6.90 -6.51 -2.37
C HIS A 55 -5.96 -7.45 -1.60
N GLY A 56 -6.32 -8.73 -1.56
CA GLY A 56 -5.60 -9.73 -0.77
C GLY A 56 -6.16 -11.13 -0.89
N SER A 57 -5.47 -12.07 -0.27
CA SER A 57 -5.91 -13.45 -0.14
C SER A 57 -6.59 -13.68 1.20
N CYS A 58 -7.75 -14.35 1.20
CA CYS A 58 -8.46 -14.73 2.40
C CYS A 58 -7.93 -16.05 2.97
N ILE A 59 -7.77 -16.11 4.28
CA ILE A 59 -7.42 -17.31 5.05
C ILE A 59 -8.55 -17.55 6.05
N ASP A 60 -9.18 -18.71 5.91
CA ASP A 60 -10.25 -19.17 6.78
C ASP A 60 -9.72 -19.52 8.19
N HIS A 61 -10.52 -19.20 9.21
CA HIS A 61 -10.28 -19.53 10.60
C HIS A 61 -11.59 -19.98 11.26
N ILE A 62 -11.53 -20.42 12.52
CA ILE A 62 -12.74 -20.77 13.25
C ILE A 62 -13.43 -19.48 13.67
N ASP A 63 -14.69 -19.32 13.27
CA ASP A 63 -15.56 -18.17 13.60
C ASP A 63 -15.00 -16.84 13.07
N GLY A 64 -14.38 -16.87 11.88
CA GLY A 64 -13.83 -15.68 11.25
C GLY A 64 -12.73 -15.96 10.24
N TYR A 65 -12.18 -14.89 9.68
CA TYR A 65 -11.16 -14.97 8.63
C TYR A 65 -10.04 -13.97 8.88
N ARG A 66 -8.95 -14.13 8.13
CA ARG A 66 -7.85 -13.18 8.05
C ARG A 66 -7.51 -12.88 6.60
N CYS A 67 -7.36 -11.60 6.26
CA CYS A 67 -6.81 -11.21 4.98
C CYS A 67 -5.28 -11.10 5.03
N THR A 68 -4.62 -11.61 4.00
CA THR A 68 -3.23 -11.32 3.68
C THR A 68 -3.22 -10.33 2.53
N CYS A 69 -2.94 -9.07 2.82
CA CYS A 69 -3.00 -8.00 1.83
C CYS A 69 -1.88 -8.10 0.80
N GLU A 70 -2.21 -7.73 -0.43
CA GLU A 70 -1.24 -7.48 -1.48
C GLU A 70 -0.33 -6.28 -1.11
N ALA A 71 0.82 -6.16 -1.77
CA ALA A 71 1.72 -5.04 -1.56
C ALA A 71 1.00 -3.71 -1.85
N GLY A 72 1.22 -2.71 -1.00
CA GLY A 72 0.55 -1.42 -1.10
C GLY A 72 -0.84 -1.36 -0.46
N TRP A 73 -1.38 -2.46 0.07
CA TRP A 73 -2.70 -2.45 0.72
C TRP A 73 -2.60 -2.79 2.22
N THR A 74 -3.49 -2.20 3.00
CA THR A 74 -3.58 -2.37 4.46
C THR A 74 -5.03 -2.38 4.93
N SER A 75 -5.22 -2.54 6.25
CA SER A 75 -6.47 -2.77 7.00
C SER A 75 -6.89 -4.25 7.11
N PHE A 76 -8.01 -4.50 7.80
CA PHE A 76 -8.56 -5.83 8.03
C PHE A 76 -9.06 -6.51 6.75
N ARG A 77 -9.61 -5.75 5.78
CA ARG A 77 -10.09 -6.30 4.49
C ARG A 77 -9.25 -5.84 3.31
N CYS A 78 -8.09 -5.26 3.56
CA CYS A 78 -7.17 -4.77 2.53
C CYS A 78 -7.81 -3.70 1.63
N GLU A 79 -8.68 -2.85 2.16
CA GLU A 79 -9.38 -1.81 1.41
C GLU A 79 -8.63 -0.46 1.36
N ILE A 80 -7.57 -0.30 2.14
CA ILE A 80 -6.85 0.98 2.25
C ILE A 80 -5.54 0.88 1.48
N ASN A 81 -5.34 1.74 0.48
CA ASN A 81 -4.04 1.93 -0.15
C ASN A 81 -3.09 2.59 0.87
N VAL A 82 -1.90 2.02 1.02
CA VAL A 82 -0.83 2.59 1.83
C VAL A 82 -0.37 3.87 1.14
N ASN A 83 -0.30 4.97 1.89
CA ASN A 83 0.14 6.24 1.34
C ASN A 83 1.67 6.35 1.39
N GLU A 84 2.34 6.03 0.29
CA GLU A 84 3.80 6.10 0.19
C GLU A 84 4.35 7.54 0.25
N CYS A 85 3.49 8.55 0.11
CA CYS A 85 3.87 9.95 0.24
C CYS A 85 3.96 10.45 1.69
N GLU A 86 3.51 9.70 2.71
CA GLU A 86 3.55 10.13 4.11
C GLU A 86 4.97 10.41 4.62
N SER A 87 5.98 9.70 4.08
CA SER A 87 7.38 9.94 4.43
C SER A 87 8.00 11.16 3.74
N ALA A 88 7.21 11.90 2.94
CA ALA A 88 7.66 13.04 2.13
C ALA A 88 8.93 12.73 1.31
N PRO A 89 8.90 11.73 0.41
CA PRO A 89 10.09 11.26 -0.29
C PRO A 89 10.64 12.28 -1.32
N CYS A 90 9.80 13.16 -1.85
CA CYS A 90 10.18 14.13 -2.87
C CYS A 90 10.89 15.34 -2.24
N ILE A 91 12.14 15.59 -2.63
CA ILE A 91 12.95 16.69 -2.12
C ILE A 91 12.91 17.91 -3.05
N ASN A 92 13.60 18.98 -2.66
CA ASN A 92 13.67 20.24 -3.42
C ASN A 92 12.31 20.84 -3.79
N GLY A 93 11.30 20.61 -2.94
CA GLY A 93 9.94 21.12 -3.12
C GLY A 93 9.12 20.37 -4.17
N GLY A 94 9.54 19.17 -4.59
CA GLY A 94 8.76 18.31 -5.47
C GLY A 94 7.45 17.84 -4.82
N SER A 95 6.42 17.67 -5.64
CA SER A 95 5.12 17.14 -5.20
C SER A 95 5.11 15.63 -5.29
N CYS A 96 4.69 14.95 -4.22
CA CYS A 96 4.52 13.49 -4.22
C CYS A 96 3.11 13.11 -4.68
N GLN A 97 3.04 12.13 -5.57
CA GLN A 97 1.80 11.47 -5.96
C GLN A 97 1.85 9.99 -5.54
N ASP A 98 0.91 9.62 -4.69
CA ASP A 98 0.70 8.26 -4.19
C ASP A 98 0.20 7.33 -5.31
N LEU A 99 0.69 6.10 -5.33
CA LEU A 99 0.29 5.02 -6.23
C LEU A 99 0.10 3.74 -5.41
N VAL A 100 -0.12 2.60 -6.05
CA VAL A 100 -0.21 1.31 -5.32
C VAL A 100 1.19 0.74 -5.14
N SER A 101 1.62 0.61 -3.87
CA SER A 101 2.95 0.07 -3.51
C SER A 101 4.11 0.89 -4.10
N ALA A 102 3.87 2.16 -4.43
CA ALA A 102 4.78 3.01 -5.16
C ALA A 102 4.37 4.49 -5.04
N PHE A 103 5.25 5.39 -5.41
CA PHE A 103 4.93 6.80 -5.57
C PHE A 103 5.69 7.37 -6.77
N VAL A 104 5.30 8.56 -7.21
CA VAL A 104 6.07 9.34 -8.18
C VAL A 104 6.26 10.77 -7.68
N CYS A 105 7.47 11.28 -7.85
CA CYS A 105 7.77 12.68 -7.58
C CYS A 105 7.62 13.52 -8.84
N ILE A 106 6.81 14.57 -8.73
CA ILE A 106 6.67 15.60 -9.75
C ILE A 106 7.59 16.75 -9.36
N CYS A 107 8.74 16.81 -10.05
CA CYS A 107 9.78 17.76 -9.71
C CYS A 107 9.45 19.18 -10.14
N LEU A 108 9.86 20.14 -9.31
CA LEU A 108 9.88 21.54 -9.71
C LEU A 108 10.86 21.75 -10.88
N SER A 109 10.58 22.77 -11.67
CA SER A 109 11.44 23.17 -12.78
C SER A 109 12.89 23.35 -12.33
N GLY A 110 13.81 22.65 -12.98
CA GLY A 110 15.24 22.69 -12.65
C GLY A 110 15.73 21.51 -11.80
N TYR A 111 14.84 20.62 -11.36
CA TYR A 111 15.23 19.38 -10.68
C TYR A 111 14.80 18.15 -11.48
N THR A 112 15.53 17.05 -11.30
CA THR A 112 15.28 15.73 -11.88
C THR A 112 15.69 14.63 -10.89
N GLY A 113 15.58 13.37 -11.30
CA GLY A 113 15.78 12.20 -10.44
C GLY A 113 14.46 11.65 -9.89
N ALA A 114 14.52 10.46 -9.28
CA ALA A 114 13.33 9.77 -8.79
C ALA A 114 12.70 10.47 -7.58
N PHE A 115 13.51 11.22 -6.84
CA PHE A 115 13.16 11.96 -5.63
C PHE A 115 13.31 13.48 -5.83
N CYS A 116 13.53 13.95 -7.06
CA CYS A 116 13.86 15.36 -7.37
C CYS A 116 15.19 15.83 -6.75
N GLU A 117 16.11 14.90 -6.57
CA GLU A 117 17.38 15.08 -5.86
C GLU A 117 18.50 15.64 -6.71
N VAL A 118 18.34 15.60 -8.04
CA VAL A 118 19.35 16.06 -8.98
C VAL A 118 18.99 17.47 -9.43
N ASP A 119 19.89 18.42 -9.19
CA ASP A 119 19.82 19.78 -9.73
C ASP A 119 20.29 19.77 -11.20
N ILE A 120 19.53 20.39 -12.09
CA ILE A 120 19.83 20.43 -13.52
C ILE A 120 20.80 21.59 -13.79
N ASP A 121 22.00 21.28 -14.28
CA ASP A 121 22.95 22.29 -14.71
C ASP A 121 22.45 23.03 -15.96
N VAL A 122 21.82 24.20 -15.75
CA VAL A 122 21.27 25.00 -16.84
C VAL A 122 22.34 25.62 -17.75
N CYS A 123 23.59 25.71 -17.28
CA CYS A 123 24.71 26.17 -18.11
C CYS A 123 25.12 25.12 -19.14
N SER A 124 24.84 23.84 -18.86
CA SER A 124 25.13 22.71 -19.75
C SER A 124 23.96 22.38 -20.70
N GLU A 125 22.78 22.96 -20.49
CA GLU A 125 21.59 22.70 -21.29
C GLU A 125 21.69 23.25 -22.73
N PRO A 126 21.59 22.40 -23.77
CA PRO A 126 21.77 22.81 -25.17
C PRO A 126 20.77 23.85 -25.65
N SER A 127 19.58 23.87 -25.04
CA SER A 127 18.48 24.79 -25.37
C SER A 127 18.69 26.21 -24.80
N LEU A 128 19.59 26.38 -23.84
CA LEU A 128 19.85 27.63 -23.11
C LEU A 128 21.30 28.12 -23.24
N ASN A 129 22.24 27.24 -23.57
CA ASN A 129 23.69 27.45 -23.62
C ASN A 129 24.15 28.74 -24.34
N SER A 130 23.52 29.12 -25.45
CA SER A 130 24.08 30.17 -26.32
C SER A 130 23.81 31.63 -25.91
N THR A 131 23.04 31.91 -24.85
CA THR A 131 22.63 33.31 -24.53
C THR A 131 22.56 33.66 -23.04
N LEU A 132 22.91 32.74 -22.12
CA LEU A 132 22.73 32.98 -20.67
C LEU A 132 23.62 34.11 -20.13
N CYS A 133 24.87 34.19 -20.59
CA CYS A 133 25.84 35.20 -20.14
C CYS A 133 26.42 35.99 -21.32
N PHE A 134 26.23 37.31 -21.30
CA PHE A 134 26.76 38.22 -22.31
C PHE A 134 28.25 38.55 -22.08
N ASN A 135 28.92 39.11 -23.10
CA ASN A 135 30.30 39.63 -23.03
C ASN A 135 31.36 38.59 -22.61
N GLY A 136 31.17 37.32 -22.99
CA GLY A 136 32.10 36.24 -22.63
C GLY A 136 32.10 35.89 -21.14
N GLY A 137 31.03 36.24 -20.40
CA GLY A 137 30.85 35.83 -19.02
C GLY A 137 30.74 34.31 -18.86
N ILE A 138 31.27 33.78 -17.75
CA ILE A 138 31.18 32.36 -17.42
C ILE A 138 29.86 32.12 -16.69
N CYS A 139 29.03 31.22 -17.21
CA CYS A 139 27.82 30.76 -16.53
C CYS A 139 28.20 29.90 -15.33
N VAL A 140 27.56 30.17 -14.19
CA VAL A 140 27.65 29.34 -12.98
C VAL A 140 26.24 28.95 -12.58
N ASP A 141 26.03 27.64 -12.49
CA ASP A 141 24.77 27.03 -12.12
C ASP A 141 24.37 27.37 -10.67
N GLY A 142 23.07 27.40 -10.42
CA GLY A 142 22.49 27.63 -9.11
C GLY A 142 21.22 26.81 -8.92
N PRO A 143 20.65 26.79 -7.70
CA PRO A 143 19.54 25.90 -7.37
C PRO A 143 18.35 26.01 -8.34
N GLY A 144 17.87 24.87 -8.82
CA GLY A 144 16.74 24.73 -9.72
C GLY A 144 17.04 25.30 -11.11
N ARG A 145 16.36 26.41 -11.47
CA ARG A 145 16.59 27.10 -12.76
C ARG A 145 17.36 28.41 -12.61
N THR A 146 17.97 28.62 -11.45
CA THR A 146 18.73 29.86 -11.22
C THR A 146 20.15 29.69 -11.72
N PHE A 147 20.76 30.78 -12.16
CA PHE A 147 22.17 30.82 -12.54
C PHE A 147 22.68 32.23 -12.33
N TYR A 148 24.00 32.39 -12.31
CA TYR A 148 24.62 33.71 -12.33
C TYR A 148 25.83 33.74 -13.25
N CYS A 149 26.12 34.93 -13.78
CA CYS A 149 27.25 35.14 -14.67
C CYS A 149 28.42 35.73 -13.90
N ARG A 150 29.57 35.03 -13.92
CA ARG A 150 30.81 35.55 -13.37
C ARG A 150 31.60 36.26 -14.46
N SER A 151 31.94 37.53 -14.21
CA SER A 151 32.82 38.29 -15.09
C SER A 151 34.22 37.68 -15.11
N VAL A 152 34.80 37.53 -16.30
CA VAL A 152 36.21 37.18 -16.45
C VAL A 152 37.03 38.46 -16.25
N GLY A 153 37.28 38.82 -15.00
CA GLY A 153 38.07 40.01 -14.66
C GLY A 153 39.56 39.73 -14.81
N MET A 154 40.17 40.06 -15.96
CA MET A 154 41.59 40.42 -16.00
C MET A 154 41.94 41.26 -17.24
N PHE A 155 41.76 42.58 -17.14
CA PHE A 155 42.75 43.55 -17.62
C PHE A 155 42.74 44.76 -16.67
N ILE A 156 43.59 44.71 -15.66
CA ILE A 156 44.10 45.91 -14.99
C ILE A 156 45.57 46.07 -15.43
N TYR A 157 45.95 47.31 -15.78
CA TYR A 157 47.26 47.88 -16.12
C TYR A 157 47.76 47.63 -17.58
N ASN A 158 48.02 48.61 -18.44
CA ASN A 158 48.40 50.02 -18.27
C ASN A 158 47.87 50.89 -19.44
N CYS A 159 47.24 52.03 -19.15
CA CYS A 159 47.35 53.18 -20.04
C CYS A 159 48.74 53.80 -19.81
N PHE A 160 49.71 53.48 -20.67
CA PHE A 160 50.85 54.37 -20.89
C PHE A 160 50.53 55.28 -22.07
N SER A 161 51.03 56.52 -21.93
CA SER A 161 50.75 57.77 -22.64
C SER A 161 50.55 57.70 -24.15
#